data_AF-A0A7S0LE41-F1
#
_entry.id   AF-A0A7S0LE41-F1
#
_cell.length_a   1.000
_cell.length_b   1.000
_cell.length_c   1.000
_cell.angle_alpha   90.00
_cell.angle_beta   90.00
_cell.angle_gamma   90.00
#
_symmetry.space_group_name_H-M   'P 1'
#
loop_
_entity.id
_entity.type
_entity.pdbx_description
1 polymer ?
#
loop_
_entity_poly.entity_id
_entity_poly.type
_entity_poly.pdbx_seq_one_letter_code
_entity_poly.pdbx_strand_id
1 'polypeptide(L)'
;GGDVDEDDAHGGDEDATEGALQRTAKAPLKLKQASAKGKGSAAVVKGVSLDAYAKYDPAGEATWKAGKPVPYAFLAKVFSEIEEESKRLRITETLANTLRSVIAVSPGELLAAVCLTTNKIAPAYEGLELGIGDSIMIKAVAETCGRSVEAIKAQMEEEGDLGKVTLSSRARQVTLGKPKPLTITGVYSVLRELAGMSGKDVQTRKKDKIKLMLVAAQGKEAQYIVRALQGKMRIGLAEQTVLVALAHALVLTPAEVEGGGAEAG
;
A
#
# COMPACT_ATOMS: atom_id res chain seq x y z
N GLY A 1 46.27 21.30 -52.56
CA GLY A 1 47.63 20.87 -52.92
C GLY A 1 48.44 20.87 -51.65
N GLY A 2 49.01 19.71 -51.31
CA GLY A 2 49.80 19.40 -50.10
C GLY A 2 48.91 19.22 -48.85
N ASP A 3 48.82 18.09 -48.13
CA ASP A 3 49.79 17.04 -47.76
C ASP A 3 51.12 17.67 -47.28
N VAL A 4 51.61 17.49 -46.05
CA VAL A 4 52.09 16.25 -45.41
C VAL A 4 52.40 16.53 -43.92
N ASP A 5 52.03 15.59 -43.05
CA ASP A 5 52.64 15.05 -41.80
C ASP A 5 53.54 15.91 -40.88
N GLU A 6 53.35 15.83 -39.55
CA GLU A 6 54.02 14.82 -38.69
C GLU A 6 53.66 15.01 -37.20
N ASP A 7 53.58 13.85 -36.54
CA ASP A 7 53.32 13.55 -35.13
C ASP A 7 54.22 14.27 -34.10
N ASP A 8 53.74 14.45 -32.86
CA ASP A 8 54.36 13.73 -31.74
C ASP A 8 53.54 13.73 -30.43
N ALA A 9 53.71 12.63 -29.72
CA ALA A 9 52.83 12.09 -28.69
C ALA A 9 53.32 12.30 -27.24
N HIS A 10 52.37 12.32 -26.30
CA HIS A 10 52.48 11.76 -24.94
C HIS A 10 51.03 11.54 -24.44
N GLY A 11 50.55 10.38 -24.01
CA GLY A 11 51.18 9.16 -23.54
C GLY A 11 50.68 8.83 -22.12
N GLY A 12 49.84 7.79 -22.00
CA GLY A 12 49.46 7.09 -20.75
C GLY A 12 48.23 7.66 -20.01
N ASP A 13 47.32 6.87 -19.45
CA ASP A 13 47.17 5.43 -19.37
C ASP A 13 45.70 5.13 -19.02
N GLU A 14 45.28 3.95 -19.46
CA GLU A 14 44.06 3.25 -19.10
C GLU A 14 43.94 3.07 -17.57
N ASP A 15 42.74 3.22 -16.99
CA ASP A 15 42.14 2.15 -16.18
C ASP A 15 40.68 2.49 -15.82
N ALA A 16 39.76 1.76 -16.42
CA ALA A 16 38.36 1.73 -16.05
C ALA A 16 38.21 0.75 -14.88
N THR A 17 38.22 1.24 -13.65
CA THR A 17 37.92 0.41 -12.48
C THR A 17 36.42 0.36 -12.21
N GLU A 18 35.77 -0.67 -12.75
CA GLU A 18 34.52 -1.21 -12.25
C GLU A 18 34.70 -1.64 -10.78
N GLY A 19 34.11 -0.89 -9.85
CA GLY A 19 33.99 -1.27 -8.45
C GLY A 19 33.00 -2.42 -8.26
N ALA A 20 33.48 -3.65 -8.41
CA ALA A 20 32.74 -4.88 -8.10
C ALA A 20 32.37 -4.94 -6.61
N LEU A 21 31.11 -4.66 -6.27
CA LEU A 21 30.52 -5.03 -4.98
C LEU A 21 30.36 -6.55 -4.92
N GLN A 22 31.39 -7.22 -4.41
CA GLN A 22 31.33 -8.64 -4.06
C GLN A 22 30.23 -8.88 -3.03
N ARG A 23 29.12 -9.47 -3.48
CA ARG A 23 28.09 -10.04 -2.61
C ARG A 23 28.68 -11.25 -1.89
N THR A 24 29.04 -11.08 -0.63
CA THR A 24 29.34 -12.23 0.24
C THR A 24 28.03 -12.95 0.55
N ALA A 25 27.81 -14.07 -0.13
CA ALA A 25 26.71 -14.98 0.15
C ALA A 25 26.91 -15.57 1.56
N LYS A 26 26.20 -15.03 2.56
CA LYS A 26 26.05 -15.74 3.85
C LYS A 26 25.07 -16.90 3.66
N ALA A 27 25.50 -18.08 4.07
CA ALA A 27 24.74 -19.32 4.01
C ALA A 27 23.34 -19.19 4.65
N PRO A 28 22.34 -19.94 4.15
CA PRO A 28 21.00 -19.91 4.71
C PRO A 28 21.02 -20.39 6.17
N LEU A 29 20.36 -19.64 7.05
CA LEU A 29 20.12 -20.01 8.44
C LEU A 29 19.31 -21.31 8.48
N LYS A 30 19.98 -22.42 8.80
CA LYS A 30 19.33 -23.72 9.04
C LYS A 30 18.54 -23.63 10.34
N LEU A 31 17.22 -23.46 10.24
CA LEU A 31 16.31 -23.63 11.37
C LEU A 31 16.13 -25.13 11.63
N LYS A 32 16.76 -25.64 12.70
CA LYS A 32 16.53 -27.02 13.15
C LYS A 32 15.05 -27.17 13.53
N GLN A 33 14.38 -28.15 12.93
CA GLN A 33 13.12 -28.67 13.47
C GLN A 33 13.39 -29.19 14.89
N ALA A 34 12.83 -28.51 15.88
CA ALA A 34 12.90 -28.96 17.26
C ALA A 34 11.84 -30.06 17.48
N SER A 35 12.33 -31.30 17.56
CA SER A 35 11.57 -32.44 18.06
C SER A 35 11.11 -32.16 19.50
N ALA A 36 9.82 -32.32 19.76
CA ALA A 36 9.21 -32.10 21.05
C ALA A 36 9.67 -33.16 22.07
N LYS A 37 10.58 -32.77 22.98
CA LYS A 37 10.69 -33.31 24.36
C LYS A 37 11.81 -32.59 25.11
N GLY A 38 11.44 -31.82 26.13
CA GLY A 38 12.40 -31.23 27.07
C GLY A 38 11.83 -30.06 27.85
N LYS A 39 11.50 -30.27 29.12
CA LYS A 39 11.27 -29.20 30.10
C LYS A 39 12.59 -28.46 30.30
N GLY A 40 12.65 -27.19 29.90
CA GLY A 40 13.82 -26.34 30.10
C GLY A 40 13.57 -24.96 29.49
N SER A 41 13.39 -23.98 30.39
CA SER A 41 13.15 -22.55 30.19
C SER A 41 13.27 -22.01 28.76
N ALA A 42 12.12 -21.70 28.15
CA ALA A 42 12.04 -20.96 26.91
C ALA A 42 12.75 -19.61 27.10
N ALA A 43 13.73 -19.32 26.24
CA ALA A 43 14.25 -17.96 26.12
C ALA A 43 13.10 -17.08 25.63
N VAL A 44 12.54 -16.31 26.57
CA VAL A 44 11.46 -15.36 26.34
C VAL A 44 12.02 -14.24 25.47
N VAL A 45 11.76 -14.29 24.17
CA VAL A 45 11.70 -13.06 23.37
C VAL A 45 10.48 -12.31 23.93
N LYS A 46 10.72 -11.31 24.78
CA LYS A 46 9.62 -10.51 25.37
C LYS A 46 8.88 -9.81 24.23
N GLY A 47 7.64 -10.24 24.00
CA GLY A 47 6.64 -9.48 23.25
C GLY A 47 6.39 -10.00 21.86
N VAL A 48 5.59 -11.06 21.76
CA VAL A 48 4.53 -11.36 20.77
C VAL A 48 4.16 -12.83 20.99
N SER A 49 2.93 -13.10 21.44
CA SER A 49 2.45 -14.49 21.55
C SER A 49 2.05 -14.99 20.15
N LEU A 50 2.64 -16.10 19.71
CA LEU A 50 2.27 -16.78 18.47
C LEU A 50 0.82 -17.28 18.49
N ASP A 51 0.26 -17.51 19.69
CA ASP A 51 -1.13 -17.95 19.87
C ASP A 51 -2.15 -16.96 19.31
N ALA A 52 -1.79 -15.66 19.29
CA ALA A 52 -2.62 -14.61 18.72
C ALA A 52 -2.86 -14.81 17.21
N TYR A 53 -1.89 -15.40 16.50
CA TYR A 53 -1.96 -15.61 15.05
C TYR A 53 -2.50 -16.99 14.66
N ALA A 54 -2.45 -17.96 15.59
CA ALA A 54 -2.73 -19.36 15.33
C ALA A 54 -4.18 -19.65 14.90
N LYS A 55 -5.12 -18.79 15.30
CA LYS A 55 -6.56 -18.95 14.98
C LYS A 55 -6.96 -18.35 13.63
N TYR A 56 -6.09 -17.55 13.02
CA TYR A 56 -6.37 -16.88 11.76
C TYR A 56 -5.87 -17.73 10.59
N ASP A 57 -6.78 -18.09 9.68
CA ASP A 57 -6.49 -18.77 8.43
C ASP A 57 -6.32 -17.75 7.29
N PRO A 58 -5.10 -17.49 6.80
CA PRO A 58 -4.87 -16.49 5.77
C PRO A 58 -5.58 -16.77 4.44
N ALA A 59 -5.69 -18.04 4.04
CA ALA A 59 -6.33 -18.39 2.79
C ALA A 59 -7.86 -18.44 2.94
N GLY A 60 -8.34 -18.95 4.08
CA GLY A 60 -9.77 -19.05 4.38
C GLY A 60 -10.46 -17.70 4.57
N GLU A 61 -9.74 -16.67 5.04
CA GLU A 61 -10.27 -15.32 5.26
C GLU A 61 -10.26 -14.44 4.00
N ALA A 62 -9.65 -14.92 2.91
CA ALA A 62 -9.65 -14.19 1.65
C ALA A 62 -11.04 -14.23 0.99
N THR A 63 -11.55 -13.06 0.62
CA THR A 63 -12.82 -12.91 -0.10
C THR A 63 -12.67 -12.95 -1.63
N TRP A 64 -11.47 -13.31 -2.11
CA TRP A 64 -11.10 -13.37 -3.52
C TRP A 64 -10.41 -14.69 -3.85
N LYS A 65 -10.32 -15.00 -5.15
CA LYS A 65 -9.66 -16.22 -5.63
C LYS A 65 -8.15 -16.02 -5.72
N ALA A 66 -7.39 -17.10 -5.56
CA ALA A 66 -5.94 -17.12 -5.73
C ALA A 66 -5.49 -16.45 -7.04
N GLY A 67 -4.47 -15.59 -6.95
CA GLY A 67 -3.91 -14.83 -8.06
C GLY A 67 -4.82 -13.74 -8.63
N LYS A 68 -6.02 -13.50 -8.07
CA LYS A 68 -6.88 -12.39 -8.50
C LYS A 68 -6.59 -11.12 -7.68
N PRO A 69 -6.84 -9.93 -8.24
CA PRO A 69 -6.66 -8.68 -7.53
C PRO A 69 -7.44 -8.65 -6.21
N VAL A 70 -6.82 -8.11 -5.16
CA VAL A 70 -7.44 -8.04 -3.83
C VAL A 70 -8.49 -6.91 -3.85
N PRO A 71 -9.74 -7.16 -3.45
CA PRO A 71 -10.75 -6.11 -3.33
C PRO A 71 -10.32 -5.01 -2.35
N TYR A 72 -10.46 -3.75 -2.72
CA TYR A 72 -10.10 -2.64 -1.83
C TYR A 72 -10.95 -2.61 -0.56
N ALA A 73 -12.20 -3.09 -0.65
CA ALA A 73 -13.09 -3.29 0.49
C ALA A 73 -12.47 -4.14 1.62
N PHE A 74 -11.60 -5.09 1.29
CA PHE A 74 -10.87 -5.88 2.30
C PHE A 74 -9.98 -4.98 3.15
N LEU A 75 -9.21 -4.09 2.52
CA LEU A 75 -8.33 -3.16 3.21
C LEU A 75 -9.12 -2.04 3.91
N ALA A 76 -10.21 -1.55 3.31
CA ALA A 76 -11.10 -0.56 3.93
C ALA A 76 -11.76 -1.09 5.22
N LYS A 77 -12.14 -2.37 5.25
CA LYS A 77 -12.64 -3.01 6.48
C LYS A 77 -11.57 -3.00 7.58
N VAL A 78 -10.34 -3.38 7.24
CA VAL A 78 -9.21 -3.41 8.17
C VAL A 78 -8.86 -2.01 8.68
N PHE A 79 -8.88 -1.00 7.82
CA PHE A 79 -8.69 0.39 8.24
C PHE A 79 -9.73 0.84 9.27
N SER A 80 -10.99 0.40 9.12
CA SER A 80 -12.03 0.67 10.10
C SER A 80 -11.81 -0.05 11.42
N GLU A 81 -11.41 -1.32 11.39
CA GLU A 81 -11.12 -2.07 12.61
C GLU A 81 -9.92 -1.46 13.36
N ILE A 82 -8.90 -1.00 12.64
CA ILE A 82 -7.73 -0.32 13.21
C ILE A 82 -8.10 1.05 13.78
N GLU A 83 -8.94 1.83 13.09
CA GLU A 83 -9.40 3.14 13.56
C GLU A 83 -10.19 3.06 14.89
N GLU A 84 -10.89 1.94 15.12
CA GLU A 84 -11.68 1.69 16.33
C GLU A 84 -10.87 1.02 17.47
N GLU A 85 -9.64 0.59 17.21
CA GLU A 85 -8.79 -0.10 18.19
C GLU A 85 -7.74 0.85 18.81
N SER A 86 -7.55 0.74 20.13
CA SER A 86 -6.57 1.56 20.88
C SER A 86 -5.30 0.78 21.24
N LYS A 87 -5.37 -0.55 21.23
CA LYS A 87 -4.27 -1.43 21.62
C LYS A 87 -3.35 -1.69 20.43
N ARG A 88 -2.17 -1.07 20.45
CA ARG A 88 -1.13 -1.24 19.40
C ARG A 88 -0.86 -2.70 19.04
N LEU A 89 -0.80 -3.62 20.01
CA LEU A 89 -0.57 -5.03 19.74
C LEU A 89 -1.69 -5.68 18.91
N ARG A 90 -2.94 -5.31 19.16
CA ARG A 90 -4.10 -5.77 18.38
C ARG A 90 -4.10 -5.17 16.98
N ILE A 91 -3.76 -3.89 16.86
CA ILE A 91 -3.56 -3.24 15.54
C ILE A 91 -2.50 -3.98 14.72
N THR A 92 -1.34 -4.28 15.33
CA THR A 92 -0.26 -5.03 14.68
C THR A 92 -0.74 -6.41 14.24
N GLU A 93 -1.46 -7.12 15.10
CA GLU A 93 -2.01 -8.45 14.81
C GLU A 93 -3.02 -8.43 13.65
N THR A 94 -4.00 -7.52 13.69
CA THR A 94 -5.00 -7.35 12.63
C THR A 94 -4.35 -7.05 11.29
N LEU A 95 -3.38 -6.11 11.27
CA LEU A 95 -2.67 -5.77 10.04
C LEU A 95 -1.79 -6.93 9.54
N ALA A 96 -1.08 -7.62 10.44
CA ALA A 96 -0.26 -8.76 10.06
C ALA A 96 -1.12 -9.88 9.45
N ASN A 97 -2.26 -10.22 10.06
CA ASN A 97 -3.21 -11.18 9.52
C ASN A 97 -3.74 -10.77 8.14
N THR A 98 -4.07 -9.50 7.97
CA THR A 98 -4.47 -8.94 6.67
C THR A 98 -3.39 -9.16 5.61
N LEU A 99 -2.13 -8.85 5.94
CA LEU A 99 -1.00 -9.03 5.02
C LEU A 99 -0.69 -10.50 4.76
N ARG A 100 -0.88 -11.39 5.75
CA ARG A 100 -0.75 -12.85 5.56
C ARG A 100 -1.73 -13.35 4.48
N SER A 101 -2.97 -12.86 4.48
CA SER A 101 -3.97 -13.25 3.47
C SER A 101 -3.59 -12.76 2.07
N VAL A 102 -3.04 -11.54 1.98
CA VAL A 102 -2.50 -11.04 0.71
C VAL A 102 -1.33 -11.88 0.23
N ILE A 103 -0.38 -12.22 1.11
CA ILE A 103 0.79 -13.06 0.76
C ILE A 103 0.34 -14.45 0.31
N ALA A 104 -0.56 -15.09 1.05
CA ALA A 104 -1.00 -16.46 0.78
C ALA A 104 -1.79 -16.58 -0.53
N VAL A 105 -2.59 -15.57 -0.88
CA VAL A 105 -3.59 -15.70 -1.97
C VAL A 105 -3.19 -14.89 -3.21
N SER A 106 -2.57 -13.71 -3.04
CA SER A 106 -2.22 -12.79 -4.14
C SER A 106 -0.95 -12.01 -3.82
N PRO A 107 0.23 -12.65 -3.74
CA PRO A 107 1.47 -12.03 -3.26
C PRO A 107 1.92 -10.80 -4.07
N GLY A 108 1.57 -10.74 -5.36
CA GLY A 108 1.84 -9.56 -6.21
C GLY A 108 1.13 -8.28 -5.79
N GLU A 109 0.11 -8.35 -4.93
CA GLU A 109 -0.63 -7.19 -4.42
C GLU A 109 -0.03 -6.63 -3.12
N LEU A 110 0.99 -7.30 -2.54
CA LEU A 110 1.56 -6.96 -1.24
C LEU A 110 2.13 -5.53 -1.21
N LEU A 111 2.86 -5.13 -2.25
CA LEU A 111 3.45 -3.79 -2.34
C LEU A 111 2.36 -2.72 -2.28
N ALA A 112 1.32 -2.85 -3.11
CA ALA A 112 0.22 -1.89 -3.14
C ALA A 112 -0.53 -1.85 -1.79
N ALA A 113 -0.73 -3.01 -1.14
CA ALA A 113 -1.36 -3.07 0.18
C ALA A 113 -0.56 -2.32 1.26
N VAL A 114 0.75 -2.53 1.31
CA VAL A 114 1.65 -1.84 2.25
C VAL A 114 1.67 -0.33 1.96
N CYS A 115 1.85 0.07 0.70
CA CYS A 115 1.86 1.46 0.28
C CYS A 115 0.57 2.21 0.64
N LEU A 116 -0.60 1.59 0.41
CA LEU A 116 -1.89 2.18 0.80
C LEU A 116 -2.07 2.27 2.31
N THR A 117 -1.58 1.28 3.06
CA THR A 117 -1.62 1.27 4.52
C THR A 117 -0.78 2.39 5.13
N THR A 118 0.40 2.67 4.57
CA THR A 118 1.25 3.79 5.00
C THR A 118 0.89 5.11 4.33
N ASN A 119 -0.05 5.10 3.37
CA ASN A 119 -0.34 6.21 2.46
C ASN A 119 0.92 6.77 1.75
N LYS A 120 1.88 5.88 1.43
CA LYS A 120 3.11 6.22 0.71
C LYS A 120 3.04 5.64 -0.69
N ILE A 121 2.69 6.48 -1.65
CA ILE A 121 2.47 6.06 -3.04
C ILE A 121 3.77 5.86 -3.83
N ALA A 122 4.87 6.42 -3.32
CA ALA A 122 6.21 6.29 -3.88
C ALA A 122 7.27 6.45 -2.76
N PRO A 123 8.50 5.97 -2.99
CA PRO A 123 9.65 6.33 -2.16
C PRO A 123 9.86 7.85 -2.09
N ALA A 124 10.34 8.34 -0.94
CA ALA A 124 10.50 9.77 -0.70
C ALA A 124 11.45 10.46 -1.71
N TYR A 125 12.48 9.74 -2.20
CA TYR A 125 13.43 10.28 -3.17
C TYR A 125 12.84 10.49 -4.57
N GLU A 126 11.66 9.92 -4.88
CA GLU A 126 10.97 10.17 -6.16
C GLU A 126 10.24 11.52 -6.16
N GLY A 127 10.04 12.16 -5.00
CA GLY A 127 9.41 13.48 -4.91
C GLY A 127 7.95 13.54 -5.42
N LEU A 128 7.28 12.39 -5.53
CA LEU A 128 5.90 12.31 -6.01
C LEU A 128 4.92 12.77 -4.93
N GLU A 129 4.25 13.88 -5.21
CA GLU A 129 3.16 14.40 -4.39
C GLU A 129 1.83 14.30 -5.14
N LEU A 130 0.76 13.96 -4.42
CA LEU A 130 -0.58 13.97 -5.02
C LEU A 130 -0.95 15.35 -5.56
N GLY A 131 -0.50 16.43 -4.90
CA GLY A 131 -0.77 17.80 -5.33
C GLY A 131 -2.26 18.11 -5.44
N ILE A 132 -3.07 17.57 -4.52
CA ILE A 132 -4.53 17.74 -4.48
C ILE A 132 -4.87 18.62 -3.29
N GLY A 133 -5.31 19.85 -3.55
CA GLY A 133 -5.81 20.75 -2.51
C GLY A 133 -7.24 20.41 -2.09
N ASP A 134 -7.62 20.79 -0.87
CA ASP A 134 -8.96 20.54 -0.31
C ASP A 134 -10.10 21.08 -1.18
N SER A 135 -9.89 22.20 -1.90
CA SER A 135 -10.88 22.77 -2.82
C SER A 135 -11.29 21.80 -3.95
N ILE A 136 -10.32 21.05 -4.47
CA ILE A 136 -10.58 20.06 -5.53
C ILE A 136 -11.29 18.84 -4.96
N MET A 137 -10.87 18.40 -3.77
CA MET A 137 -11.53 17.29 -3.06
C MET A 137 -12.99 17.62 -2.75
N ILE A 138 -13.26 18.81 -2.20
CA ILE A 138 -14.62 19.25 -1.89
C ILE A 138 -15.48 19.28 -3.15
N LYS A 139 -14.97 19.82 -4.27
CA LYS A 139 -15.69 19.84 -5.56
C LYS A 139 -15.96 18.42 -6.09
N ALA A 140 -14.95 17.54 -6.04
CA ALA A 140 -15.11 16.16 -6.48
C ALA A 140 -16.13 15.39 -5.63
N VAL A 141 -16.12 15.59 -4.31
CA VAL A 141 -17.10 15.00 -3.38
C VAL A 141 -18.49 15.58 -3.61
N ALA A 142 -18.63 16.90 -3.76
CA ALA A 142 -19.90 17.56 -4.07
C ALA A 142 -20.53 17.01 -5.35
N GLU A 143 -19.76 16.92 -6.43
CA GLU A 143 -20.22 16.35 -7.70
C GLU A 143 -20.55 14.85 -7.61
N THR A 144 -19.72 14.06 -6.90
CA THR A 144 -19.95 12.62 -6.73
C THR A 144 -21.21 12.38 -5.91
N CYS A 145 -21.41 13.15 -4.85
CA CYS A 145 -22.53 13.02 -3.92
C CYS A 145 -23.81 13.73 -4.38
N GLY A 146 -23.77 14.50 -5.47
CA GLY A 146 -24.91 15.29 -5.94
C GLY A 146 -25.35 16.37 -4.95
N ARG A 147 -24.39 16.96 -4.21
CA ARG A 147 -24.63 18.01 -3.20
C ARG A 147 -23.97 19.31 -3.63
N SER A 148 -24.45 20.44 -3.12
CA SER A 148 -23.76 21.73 -3.31
C SER A 148 -22.44 21.76 -2.56
N VAL A 149 -21.50 22.56 -3.05
CA VAL A 149 -20.18 22.76 -2.40
C VAL A 149 -20.35 23.35 -1.01
N GLU A 150 -21.32 24.25 -0.84
CA GLU A 150 -21.67 24.92 0.40
C GLU A 150 -22.14 23.89 1.45
N ALA A 151 -22.98 22.94 1.05
CA ALA A 151 -23.47 21.88 1.94
C ALA A 151 -22.35 20.93 2.39
N ILE A 152 -21.38 20.63 1.51
CA ILE A 152 -20.20 19.84 1.88
C ILE A 152 -19.31 20.61 2.84
N LYS A 153 -19.09 21.92 2.60
CA LYS A 153 -18.29 22.78 3.48
C LYS A 153 -18.90 22.92 4.87
N ALA A 154 -20.21 23.14 4.97
CA ALA A 154 -20.90 23.24 6.26
C ALA A 154 -20.75 21.94 7.07
N GLN A 155 -20.96 20.78 6.43
CA GLN A 155 -20.78 19.50 7.13
C GLN A 155 -19.29 19.21 7.46
N MET A 156 -18.36 19.72 6.66
CA MET A 156 -16.93 19.64 6.96
C MET A 156 -16.54 20.45 8.19
N GLU A 157 -17.20 21.58 8.44
CA GLU A 157 -16.99 22.40 9.63
C GLU A 157 -17.44 21.67 10.91
N GLU A 158 -18.53 20.89 10.82
CA GLU A 158 -19.04 20.09 11.93
C GLU A 158 -18.23 18.80 12.17
N GLU A 159 -17.94 18.03 11.12
CA GLU A 159 -17.32 16.69 11.23
C GLU A 159 -15.78 16.74 11.26
N GLY A 160 -15.17 17.75 10.64
CA GLY A 160 -13.71 17.90 10.57
C GLY A 160 -12.98 16.85 9.70
N ASP A 161 -13.71 16.01 8.98
CA ASP A 161 -13.17 14.89 8.17
C ASP A 161 -13.96 14.67 6.88
N LEU A 162 -13.35 14.96 5.74
CA LEU A 162 -14.01 14.86 4.43
C LEU A 162 -14.33 13.42 4.05
N GLY A 163 -13.55 12.45 4.54
CA GLY A 163 -13.85 11.04 4.33
C GLY A 163 -15.17 10.64 4.98
N LYS A 164 -15.42 11.08 6.21
CA LYS A 164 -16.69 10.82 6.91
C LYS A 164 -17.87 11.58 6.30
N VAL A 165 -17.66 12.84 5.90
CA VAL A 165 -18.66 13.62 5.14
C VAL A 165 -19.01 12.90 3.83
N THR A 166 -18.02 12.34 3.14
CA THR A 166 -18.24 11.59 1.90
C THR A 166 -19.04 10.31 2.15
N LEU A 167 -18.67 9.52 3.16
CA LEU A 167 -19.39 8.29 3.52
C LEU A 167 -20.87 8.56 3.84
N SER A 168 -21.14 9.53 4.72
CA SER A 168 -22.51 9.90 5.12
C SER A 168 -23.32 10.49 3.97
N SER A 169 -22.70 11.25 3.07
CA SER A 169 -23.34 11.78 1.86
C SER A 169 -23.75 10.69 0.89
N ARG A 170 -22.89 9.69 0.69
CA ARG A 170 -23.15 8.59 -0.25
C ARG A 170 -24.17 7.58 0.25
N ALA A 171 -24.29 7.39 1.57
CA ALA A 171 -25.33 6.55 2.15
C ALA A 171 -26.76 6.98 1.76
N ARG A 172 -26.93 8.24 1.32
CA ARG A 172 -28.21 8.81 0.87
C ARG A 172 -28.47 8.66 -0.63
N GLN A 173 -27.50 8.18 -1.41
CA GLN A 173 -27.62 8.06 -2.86
C GLN A 173 -28.16 6.68 -3.28
N VAL A 174 -29.17 6.67 -4.14
CA VAL A 174 -29.61 5.47 -4.85
C VAL A 174 -28.72 5.29 -6.08
N THR A 175 -28.04 4.15 -6.20
CA THR A 175 -27.17 3.85 -7.35
C THR A 175 -27.91 2.98 -8.36
N LEU A 176 -27.82 3.35 -9.65
CA LEU A 176 -28.38 2.57 -10.75
C LEU A 176 -27.40 1.43 -11.09
N GLY A 177 -27.42 0.36 -10.31
CA GLY A 177 -26.57 -0.82 -10.49
C GLY A 177 -25.25 -0.78 -9.70
N LYS A 178 -24.68 -1.97 -9.46
CA LYS A 178 -23.45 -2.11 -8.68
C LYS A 178 -22.22 -1.92 -9.59
N PRO A 179 -21.37 -0.90 -9.34
CA PRO A 179 -20.15 -0.72 -10.12
C PRO A 179 -19.18 -1.89 -9.89
N LYS A 180 -18.23 -2.06 -10.83
CA LYS A 180 -17.14 -3.03 -10.67
C LYS A 180 -16.39 -2.71 -9.36
N PRO A 181 -16.14 -3.70 -8.48
CA PRO A 181 -15.43 -3.47 -7.24
C PRO A 181 -14.03 -2.88 -7.48
N LEU A 182 -13.64 -1.96 -6.60
CA LEU A 182 -12.27 -1.44 -6.55
C LEU A 182 -11.32 -2.53 -6.07
N THR A 183 -10.06 -2.45 -6.51
CA THR A 183 -8.99 -3.35 -6.09
C THR A 183 -7.84 -2.56 -5.47
N ILE A 184 -7.04 -3.20 -4.62
CA ILE A 184 -5.89 -2.58 -3.97
C ILE A 184 -4.93 -2.00 -5.02
N THR A 185 -4.49 -2.79 -5.99
CA THR A 185 -3.64 -2.30 -7.09
C THR A 185 -4.32 -1.23 -7.94
N GLY A 186 -5.64 -1.34 -8.17
CA GLY A 186 -6.40 -0.34 -8.93
C GLY A 186 -6.39 1.03 -8.25
N VAL A 187 -6.70 1.07 -6.94
CA VAL A 187 -6.65 2.32 -6.16
C VAL A 187 -5.22 2.86 -6.09
N TYR A 188 -4.23 1.99 -5.79
CA TYR A 188 -2.82 2.38 -5.74
C TYR A 188 -2.33 2.98 -7.07
N SER A 189 -2.66 2.35 -8.20
CA SER A 189 -2.31 2.85 -9.53
C SER A 189 -2.93 4.21 -9.82
N VAL A 190 -4.20 4.43 -9.46
CA VAL A 190 -4.86 5.72 -9.66
C VAL A 190 -4.20 6.81 -8.81
N LEU A 191 -3.81 6.51 -7.56
CA LEU A 191 -3.09 7.47 -6.72
C LEU A 191 -1.71 7.83 -7.30
N ARG A 192 -0.96 6.84 -7.82
CA ARG A 192 0.31 7.08 -8.50
C ARG A 192 0.13 7.91 -9.78
N GLU A 193 -0.88 7.59 -10.57
CA GLU A 193 -1.22 8.34 -11.79
C GLU A 193 -1.52 9.80 -11.44
N LEU A 194 -2.36 10.05 -10.44
CA LEU A 194 -2.70 11.39 -9.97
C LEU A 194 -1.46 12.19 -9.53
N ALA A 195 -0.52 11.57 -8.83
CA ALA A 195 0.71 12.23 -8.42
C ALA A 195 1.63 12.57 -9.61
N GLY A 196 1.64 11.75 -10.66
CA GLY A 196 2.41 11.99 -11.88
C GLY A 196 1.76 12.98 -12.86
N MET A 197 0.49 13.37 -12.67
CA MET A 197 -0.18 14.28 -13.60
C MET A 197 0.36 15.71 -13.51
N SER A 198 0.69 16.29 -14.66
CA SER A 198 1.13 17.68 -14.81
C SER A 198 0.56 18.32 -16.08
N GLY A 199 0.83 19.63 -16.25
CA GLY A 199 0.45 20.40 -17.43
C GLY A 199 -0.91 21.08 -17.35
N LYS A 200 -1.39 21.59 -18.49
CA LYS A 200 -2.64 22.34 -18.60
C LYS A 200 -3.84 21.50 -18.14
N ASP A 201 -4.81 22.15 -17.50
CA ASP A 201 -6.07 21.56 -17.04
C ASP A 201 -5.91 20.37 -16.08
N VAL A 202 -4.72 20.22 -15.46
CA VAL A 202 -4.40 19.10 -14.57
C VAL A 202 -5.39 18.99 -13.40
N GLN A 203 -5.84 20.12 -12.86
CA GLN A 203 -6.77 20.12 -11.72
C GLN A 203 -8.14 19.55 -12.10
N THR A 204 -8.63 19.85 -13.30
CA THR A 204 -9.88 19.26 -13.82
C THR A 204 -9.71 17.77 -14.05
N ARG A 205 -8.62 17.34 -14.70
CA ARG A 205 -8.32 15.92 -14.93
C ARG A 205 -8.21 15.13 -13.62
N LYS A 206 -7.51 15.68 -12.61
CA LYS A 206 -7.44 15.08 -11.27
C LYS A 206 -8.82 14.94 -10.64
N LYS A 207 -9.63 16.00 -10.66
CA LYS A 207 -11.00 15.99 -10.14
C LYS A 207 -11.86 14.90 -10.79
N ASP A 208 -11.83 14.79 -12.11
CA ASP A 208 -12.65 13.82 -12.85
C ASP A 208 -12.22 12.37 -12.57
N LYS A 209 -10.92 12.12 -12.44
CA LYS A 209 -10.38 10.81 -12.05
C LYS A 209 -10.77 10.43 -10.61
N ILE A 210 -10.69 11.38 -9.68
CA ILE A 210 -11.13 11.19 -8.28
C ILE A 210 -12.62 10.86 -8.25
N LYS A 211 -13.45 11.62 -8.98
CA LYS A 211 -14.89 11.37 -9.10
C LYS A 211 -15.17 9.96 -9.59
N LEU A 212 -14.51 9.51 -10.66
CA LEU A 212 -14.69 8.15 -11.20
C LEU A 212 -14.38 7.07 -10.15
N MET A 213 -13.29 7.24 -9.40
CA MET A 213 -12.91 6.33 -8.32
C MET A 213 -13.92 6.35 -7.17
N LEU A 214 -14.42 7.51 -6.77
CA LEU A 214 -15.42 7.64 -5.70
C LEU A 214 -16.81 7.11 -6.10
N VAL A 215 -17.18 7.21 -7.38
CA VAL A 215 -18.41 6.60 -7.92
C VAL A 215 -18.37 5.07 -7.79
N ALA A 216 -17.20 4.46 -8.07
CA ALA A 216 -17.02 3.01 -7.97
C ALA A 216 -16.93 2.49 -6.52
N ALA A 217 -16.53 3.34 -5.57
CA ALA A 217 -16.36 2.97 -4.18
C ALA A 217 -17.67 2.47 -3.53
N GLN A 218 -17.56 1.60 -2.54
CA GLN A 218 -18.68 0.99 -1.80
C GLN A 218 -18.43 1.10 -0.29
N GLY A 219 -19.46 1.48 0.46
CA GLY A 219 -19.36 1.62 1.92
C GLY A 219 -18.18 2.51 2.35
N LYS A 220 -17.39 2.02 3.32
CA LYS A 220 -16.24 2.74 3.89
C LYS A 220 -15.06 2.94 2.92
N GLU A 221 -15.06 2.32 1.73
CA GLU A 221 -14.01 2.57 0.73
C GLU A 221 -13.88 4.06 0.40
N ALA A 222 -15.00 4.77 0.24
CA ALA A 222 -15.00 6.19 -0.12
C ALA A 222 -14.34 7.06 0.96
N GLN A 223 -14.56 6.73 2.23
CA GLN A 223 -13.93 7.43 3.35
C GLN A 223 -12.40 7.34 3.27
N TYR A 224 -11.88 6.13 3.10
CA TYR A 224 -10.43 5.90 3.09
C TYR A 224 -9.76 6.38 1.80
N ILE A 225 -10.45 6.36 0.65
CA ILE A 225 -9.96 6.96 -0.59
C ILE A 225 -9.80 8.48 -0.42
N VAL A 226 -10.82 9.17 0.12
CA VAL A 226 -10.73 10.62 0.35
C VAL A 226 -9.61 10.97 1.31
N ARG A 227 -9.49 10.22 2.42
CA ARG A 227 -8.41 10.41 3.40
C ARG A 227 -7.02 10.16 2.79
N ALA A 228 -6.87 9.13 1.97
CA ALA A 228 -5.63 8.85 1.24
C ALA A 228 -5.26 10.01 0.30
N LEU A 229 -6.23 10.50 -0.47
CA LEU A 229 -6.07 11.64 -1.39
C LEU A 229 -5.69 12.95 -0.67
N GLN A 230 -6.15 13.14 0.56
CA GLN A 230 -5.78 14.28 1.43
C GLN A 230 -4.43 14.08 2.14
N GLY A 231 -3.75 12.95 1.93
CA GLY A 231 -2.48 12.65 2.58
C GLY A 231 -2.60 12.20 4.05
N LYS A 232 -3.81 12.03 4.58
CA LYS A 232 -4.07 11.82 6.02
C LYS A 232 -5.05 10.68 6.25
N MET A 233 -4.55 9.47 6.50
CA MET A 233 -5.38 8.28 6.73
C MET A 233 -6.20 8.31 8.02
N ARG A 234 -5.74 9.03 9.06
CA ARG A 234 -6.45 9.24 10.34
C ARG A 234 -6.93 7.95 11.04
N ILE A 235 -6.22 6.84 10.85
CA ILE A 235 -6.53 5.54 11.48
C ILE A 235 -5.68 5.23 12.73
N GLY A 236 -4.85 6.17 13.20
CA GLY A 236 -3.98 5.94 14.36
C GLY A 236 -2.81 4.96 14.12
N LEU A 237 -2.56 4.58 12.87
CA LEU A 237 -1.53 3.63 12.48
C LEU A 237 -0.19 4.33 12.20
N ALA A 238 0.85 3.96 12.94
CA ALA A 238 2.21 4.42 12.72
C ALA A 238 2.97 3.52 11.73
N GLU A 239 3.89 4.10 10.95
CA GLU A 239 4.73 3.36 10.00
C GLU A 239 5.51 2.22 10.65
N GLN A 240 6.06 2.44 11.85
CA GLN A 240 6.75 1.39 12.62
C GLN A 240 5.84 0.19 12.89
N THR A 241 4.56 0.41 13.16
CA THR A 241 3.58 -0.66 13.38
C THR A 241 3.37 -1.47 12.09
N VAL A 242 3.33 -0.80 10.93
CA VAL A 242 3.23 -1.47 9.63
C VAL A 242 4.45 -2.35 9.36
N LEU A 243 5.65 -1.85 9.64
CA LEU A 243 6.90 -2.63 9.46
C LEU A 243 6.92 -3.89 10.34
N VAL A 244 6.51 -3.76 11.61
CA VAL A 244 6.41 -4.91 12.51
C VAL A 244 5.36 -5.91 12.02
N ALA A 245 4.18 -5.44 11.60
CA ALA A 245 3.13 -6.29 11.07
C ALA A 245 3.56 -7.03 9.79
N LEU A 246 4.26 -6.35 8.88
CA LEU A 246 4.81 -6.93 7.68
C LEU A 246 5.87 -8.00 8.01
N ALA A 247 6.77 -7.73 8.96
CA ALA A 247 7.76 -8.70 9.41
C ALA A 247 7.10 -9.97 9.98
N HIS A 248 6.07 -9.80 10.83
CA HIS A 248 5.30 -10.94 11.34
C HIS A 248 4.63 -11.73 10.21
N ALA A 249 4.00 -11.03 9.26
CA ALA A 249 3.30 -11.67 8.15
C ALA A 249 4.24 -12.51 7.28
N LEU A 250 5.43 -11.99 6.95
CA LEU A 250 6.42 -12.69 6.14
C LEU A 250 7.01 -13.92 6.85
N VAL A 251 7.23 -13.84 8.16
CA VAL A 251 7.74 -14.98 8.94
C VAL A 251 6.69 -16.07 9.13
N LEU A 252 5.43 -15.68 9.35
CA LEU A 252 4.32 -16.61 9.62
C LEU A 252 3.68 -17.17 8.35
N THR A 253 3.91 -16.55 7.21
CA THR A 253 3.38 -16.97 5.91
C THR A 253 4.46 -16.73 4.86
N PRO A 254 5.49 -17.60 4.80
CA PRO A 254 6.54 -17.49 3.82
C PRO A 254 5.94 -17.57 2.42
N ALA A 255 6.22 -16.57 1.58
CA ALA A 255 5.91 -16.68 0.16
C ALA A 255 6.72 -17.84 -0.42
N GLU A 256 6.09 -18.75 -1.16
CA GLU A 256 6.85 -19.71 -1.97
C GLU A 256 7.62 -18.90 -3.01
N VAL A 257 8.91 -18.73 -2.78
CA VAL A 257 9.81 -18.18 -3.79
C VAL A 257 9.95 -19.30 -4.81
N GLU A 258 9.25 -19.20 -5.94
CA GLU A 258 9.60 -19.98 -7.12
C GLU A 258 11.06 -19.66 -7.43
N GLY A 259 11.96 -20.54 -7.00
CA GLY A 259 13.35 -20.50 -7.37
C GLY A 259 13.41 -20.65 -8.88
N GLY A 260 13.70 -19.56 -9.58
CA GLY A 260 14.10 -19.62 -10.97
C GLY A 260 15.25 -20.62 -11.08
N GLY A 261 14.96 -21.78 -11.65
CA GLY A 261 15.95 -22.79 -11.97
C GLY A 261 16.94 -22.16 -12.94
N ALA A 262 18.08 -21.72 -12.42
CA ALA A 262 19.27 -21.56 -13.24
C ALA A 262 19.76 -22.98 -13.52
N GLU A 263 19.27 -23.57 -14.62
CA GLU A 263 19.98 -24.65 -15.29
C GLU A 263 21.34 -24.09 -15.69
N ALA A 264 22.39 -24.56 -15.00
CA ALA A 264 23.75 -24.40 -15.44
C ALA A 264 23.96 -25.35 -16.63
N GLY A 265 24.00 -24.78 -17.83
CA GLY A 265 24.62 -25.39 -19.01
C GLY A 265 26.13 -25.28 -18.96
#